data_AF-A0A7C4PYM5-F1
#
_entry.id   AF-A0A7C4PYM5-F1
#
_cell.length_a   1.000
_cell.length_b   1.000
_cell.length_c   1.000
_cell.angle_alpha   90.00
_cell.angle_beta   90.00
_cell.angle_gamma   90.00
#
_symmetry.space_group_name_H-M   'P 1'
#
loop_
_entity.id
_entity.type
_entity.pdbx_description
1 polymer ?
#
loop_
_entity_poly.entity_id
_entity_poly.type
_entity_poly.pdbx_seq_one_letter_code
_entity_poly.pdbx_strand_id
1 'polypeptide(L)' 'MSAETIPADQMSYEQAFAELEGIIQTLENEQPSLEEALQLYERGQALVQRCAALLDQAELRVRQLSGSDYGLVEEEQEE' A
#
# COMPACT_ATOMS: atom_id res chain seq x y z
N MET A 1 -1.21 -24.72 11.05
CA MET A 1 0.08 -24.05 10.85
C MET A 1 -0.20 -22.57 11.05
N SER A 2 0.27 -22.01 12.15
CA SER A 2 -0.02 -20.63 12.55
C SER A 2 0.69 -19.69 11.57
N ALA A 3 -0.05 -19.10 10.65
CA ALA A 3 0.48 -18.05 9.80
C ALA A 3 0.79 -16.85 10.70
N GLU A 4 2.06 -16.64 10.96
CA GLU A 4 2.57 -15.45 11.65
C GLU A 4 2.26 -14.27 10.72
N THR A 5 1.15 -13.57 10.99
CA THR A 5 0.74 -12.40 10.23
C THR A 5 1.77 -11.30 10.46
N ILE A 6 2.71 -11.18 9.52
CA ILE A 6 3.72 -10.14 9.55
C ILE A 6 2.99 -8.80 9.65
N PRO A 7 3.32 -7.94 10.63
CA PRO A 7 2.72 -6.63 10.74
C PRO A 7 2.97 -5.82 9.46
N ALA A 8 1.95 -5.11 8.95
CA ALA A 8 2.05 -4.36 7.69
C ALA A 8 3.22 -3.36 7.71
N ASP A 9 3.52 -2.78 8.88
CA ASP A 9 4.65 -1.90 9.17
C ASP A 9 6.05 -2.53 9.01
N GLN A 10 6.14 -3.85 8.88
CA GLN A 10 7.40 -4.58 8.67
C GLN A 10 7.52 -5.16 7.26
N MET A 11 6.50 -5.02 6.42
CA MET A 11 6.49 -5.58 5.07
C MET A 11 7.28 -4.73 4.08
N SER A 12 7.90 -5.39 3.10
CA SER A 12 8.39 -4.73 1.89
C SER A 12 7.20 -4.32 1.00
N TYR A 13 7.45 -3.45 0.01
CA TYR A 13 6.41 -3.01 -0.92
C TYR A 13 5.79 -4.20 -1.66
N GLU A 14 6.62 -5.09 -2.21
CA GLU A 14 6.17 -6.27 -2.94
C GLU A 14 5.34 -7.22 -2.07
N GLN A 15 5.73 -7.40 -0.80
CA GLN A 15 4.99 -8.23 0.15
C GLN A 15 3.63 -7.61 0.49
N ALA A 16 3.61 -6.32 0.82
CA ALA A 16 2.37 -5.62 1.17
C ALA A 16 1.40 -5.55 -0.01
N PHE A 17 1.92 -5.36 -1.22
CA PHE A 17 1.13 -5.34 -2.45
C PHE A 17 0.55 -6.72 -2.79
N ALA A 18 1.35 -7.78 -2.70
CA ALA A 18 0.88 -9.15 -2.95
C ALA A 18 -0.19 -9.58 -1.94
N GLU A 19 -0.06 -9.20 -0.66
CA GLU A 19 -1.10 -9.46 0.33
C GLU A 19 -2.39 -8.68 0.03
N LEU A 20 -2.27 -7.41 -0.38
CA LEU A 20 -3.42 -6.59 -0.76
C LEU A 20 -4.18 -7.18 -1.96
N GLU A 21 -3.46 -7.65 -2.98
CA GLU A 21 -4.07 -8.36 -4.11
C GLU A 21 -4.80 -9.63 -3.66
N GLY A 22 -4.21 -10.39 -2.74
CA GLY A 22 -4.86 -11.56 -2.14
C GLY A 22 -6.15 -11.21 -1.41
N ILE A 23 -6.15 -10.13 -0.62
CA ILE A 23 -7.34 -9.63 0.08
C ILE A 23 -8.45 -9.24 -0.92
N ILE A 24 -8.09 -8.52 -1.99
CA ILE A 24 -9.05 -8.14 -3.04
C ILE A 24 -9.63 -9.38 -3.70
N GLN A 25 -8.80 -10.36 -4.05
CA GLN A 25 -9.28 -11.62 -4.61
C GLN A 25 -10.22 -12.37 -3.66
N THR A 26 -9.95 -12.39 -2.36
CA THR A 26 -10.85 -13.00 -1.38
C THR A 26 -12.19 -12.26 -1.33
N LEU A 27 -12.18 -10.92 -1.26
CA LEU A 27 -13.39 -10.10 -1.24
C LEU A 27 -14.25 -10.26 -2.51
N GLU A 28 -13.62 -10.50 -3.66
CA GLU A 28 -14.31 -10.68 -4.94
C GLU A 28 -14.86 -12.10 -5.15
N ASN A 29 -14.15 -13.14 -4.69
CA ASN A 29 -14.47 -14.53 -5.01
C ASN A 29 -15.26 -15.25 -3.91
N GLU A 30 -14.99 -14.95 -2.65
CA GLU A 30 -15.59 -15.60 -1.50
C GLU A 30 -16.44 -14.53 -0.81
N GLN A 31 -17.77 -14.55 -0.98
CA GLN A 31 -18.67 -13.63 -0.26
C GLN A 31 -18.43 -13.78 1.25
N PRO A 32 -17.62 -12.89 1.88
CA PRO A 32 -17.21 -13.10 3.25
C PRO A 32 -18.39 -12.75 4.13
N SER A 33 -18.40 -13.30 5.35
CA SER A 33 -19.28 -12.75 6.37
C SER A 33 -18.93 -11.28 6.62
N LEU A 34 -19.88 -10.51 7.17
CA LEU A 34 -19.66 -9.08 7.46
C LEU A 34 -18.42 -8.85 8.33
N GLU A 35 -18.18 -9.73 9.30
CA GLU A 35 -17.04 -9.63 10.22
C GLU A 35 -15.71 -9.89 9.50
N GLU A 36 -15.66 -10.91 8.62
CA GLU A 36 -14.48 -11.18 7.78
C GLU A 36 -14.22 -10.04 6.80
N ALA A 37 -15.27 -9.50 6.16
CA ALA A 37 -15.15 -8.38 5.24
C ALA A 37 -14.59 -7.13 5.95
N LEU A 38 -15.00 -6.88 7.19
CA LEU A 38 -14.46 -5.79 8.00
C LEU A 38 -12.97 -6.00 8.33
N GLN A 39 -12.59 -7.22 8.75
CA GLN A 39 -11.19 -7.55 9.04
C GLN A 39 -10.30 -7.41 7.79
N LEU A 40 -10.76 -7.92 6.65
CA LEU A 40 -10.08 -7.81 5.37
C LEU A 40 -9.92 -6.35 4.95
N TYR A 41 -10.96 -5.53 5.16
CA TYR A 41 -10.90 -4.10 4.88
C TYR A 41 -9.90 -3.36 5.77
N GLU A 42 -9.91 -3.58 7.08
CA GLU A 42 -8.96 -2.97 8.02
C GLU A 42 -7.51 -3.35 7.67
N ARG A 43 -7.29 -4.63 7.36
CA ARG A 43 -5.99 -5.13 6.92
C ARG A 43 -5.57 -4.49 5.59
N GLY A 44 -6.46 -4.44 4.62
CA GLY A 44 -6.22 -3.79 3.33
C GLY A 44 -5.85 -2.31 3.48
N GLN A 45 -6.53 -1.59 4.37
CA GLN A 45 -6.23 -0.18 4.66
C GLN A 45 -4.81 -0.02 5.23
N ALA A 46 -4.40 -0.88 6.16
CA ALA A 46 -3.06 -0.86 6.72
C ALA A 46 -1.98 -1.13 5.66
N LEU A 47 -2.23 -2.07 4.74
CA LEU A 47 -1.33 -2.38 3.63
C LEU A 47 -1.21 -1.21 2.64
N VAL A 48 -2.33 -0.56 2.30
CA VAL A 48 -2.33 0.63 1.43
C VAL A 48 -1.50 1.76 2.05
N GLN A 49 -1.68 2.03 3.35
CA GLN A 49 -0.88 3.04 4.06
C GLN A 49 0.61 2.69 4.06
N ARG A 50 0.95 1.41 4.23
CA ARG A 50 2.34 0.94 4.14
C ARG A 50 2.92 1.18 2.75
N CYS A 51 2.21 0.78 1.70
CA CYS A 51 2.66 0.95 0.32
C CYS A 51 2.91 2.42 0.00
N ALA A 52 1.99 3.31 0.37
CA ALA A 52 2.14 4.74 0.21
C ALA A 52 3.41 5.27 0.93
N ALA A 53 3.59 4.92 2.20
CA ALA A 53 4.76 5.36 2.97
C ALA A 53 6.10 4.88 2.36
N LEU A 54 6.14 3.66 1.80
CA LEU A 54 7.31 3.14 1.12
C LEU A 54 7.60 3.87 -0.20
N LEU A 55 6.56 4.20 -0.96
CA LEU A 55 6.68 4.99 -2.20
C LEU A 55 7.15 6.41 -1.90
N ASP A 56 6.58 7.08 -0.89
CA ASP A 56 7.02 8.41 -0.45
C ASP A 56 8.50 8.41 -0.05
N GLN A 57 8.94 7.37 0.68
CA GLN A 57 10.34 7.24 1.06
C GLN A 57 11.24 7.01 -0.15
N ALA A 58 10.81 6.19 -1.10
CA ALA A 58 11.55 5.96 -2.35
C ALA A 58 11.66 7.24 -3.17
N GLU A 59 10.57 8.00 -3.29
CA GLU A 59 10.52 9.27 -3.99
C GLU A 59 11.47 10.29 -3.34
N LEU A 60 11.41 10.47 -2.03
CA LEU A 60 12.33 11.34 -1.30
C LEU A 60 13.79 10.96 -1.54
N ARG A 61 14.10 9.67 -1.56
CA ARG A 61 15.45 9.18 -1.83
C ARG A 61 15.88 9.47 -3.27
N VAL A 62 14.98 9.31 -4.24
CA VAL A 62 15.25 9.68 -5.64
C VAL A 62 15.49 11.18 -5.75
N ARG A 63 14.64 12.02 -5.16
CA ARG A 63 14.81 13.49 -5.15
C ARG A 63 16.17 13.91 -4.57
N GLN A 64 16.61 13.27 -3.48
CA GLN A 64 17.92 13.55 -2.86
C GLN A 64 19.10 13.15 -3.76
N LEU A 65 19.00 12.03 -4.47
CA LEU A 65 20.07 11.53 -5.34
C LEU A 65 20.15 12.27 -6.67
N SER A 66 19.00 12.70 -7.22
CA SER A 66 18.92 13.39 -8.49
C SER A 66 19.44 14.84 -8.42
N GLY A 67 19.67 15.38 -7.22
CA GLY A 67 20.21 16.73 -6.99
C GLY A 67 19.36 17.88 -7.55
N SER A 68 18.22 17.57 -8.15
CA SER A 68 17.35 18.48 -8.86
C SER A 68 15.96 17.89 -8.87
N ASP A 69 15.00 18.76 -8.58
CA ASP A 69 13.58 18.69 -8.87
C ASP A 69 13.29 17.85 -10.14
N TYR A 70 13.05 16.55 -9.97
CA TYR A 70 12.51 15.72 -11.04
C TYR A 70 11.03 16.07 -11.09
N GLY A 71 10.73 17.11 -11.89
CA GLY A 71 9.46 17.80 -11.94
C GLY A 71 8.27 16.85 -11.95
N LEU A 72 7.61 16.76 -10.80
CA LEU A 72 6.16 16.76 -10.84
C LEU A 72 5.81 18.17 -11.28
N VAL A 73 5.45 18.31 -12.55
CA VAL A 73 4.74 19.49 -13.02
C VAL A 73 3.54 19.59 -12.08
N GLU A 74 3.61 20.48 -11.10
CA GLU A 74 2.41 21.02 -10.51
C GLU A 74 1.70 21.62 -11.72
N GLU A 75 0.63 20.96 -12.18
CA GLU A 75 -0.33 21.61 -13.06
C GLU A 75 -0.86 22.79 -12.25
N GLU A 76 -0.16 23.92 -12.33
CA GLU A 76 -0.69 25.22 -11.98
C GLU A 76 -1.94 25.36 -12.85
N GLN A 77 -3.10 25.10 -12.24
CA GLN A 77 -4.37 25.52 -12.78
C GLN A 77 -4.33 27.04 -12.81
N GLU A 78 -3.83 27.60 -13.91
CA GLU A 78 -4.04 28.99 -14.26
C GLU A 78 -5.55 29.22 -14.50
N GLU A 79 -6.04 30.29 -13.86
CA GLU A 79 -7.41 30.85 -13.78
C GLU A 79 -8.40 30.58 -14.94
#